data_AF-A0A7R9KEQ8-F1
#
_entry.id   AF-A0A7R9KEQ8-F1
#
_cell.length_a   1.000
_cell.length_b   1.000
_cell.length_c   1.000
_cell.angle_alpha   90.00
_cell.angle_beta   90.00
_cell.angle_gamma   90.00
#
_symmetry.space_group_name_H-M   'P 1'
#
loop_
_entity.id
_entity.type
_entity.pdbx_description
1 polymer ?
#
loop_
_entity_poly.entity_id
_entity_poly.type
_entity_poly.pdbx_seq_one_letter_code
_entity_poly.pdbx_strand_id
1 'polypeptide(L)'
;MAFLRLYLRINSDNTFATKRHVLFDGSHVCLNDIDIHVSHIPRKKLAMIEIFLQHLKSLGFIIGIDFKVTELLQWFKLVFVSTFKLERNTDNAIDFAQSISGALCLEVLPISHSCSPNMAFVRKDGLMEIRAIKPIAMGEELTMTWIELFMDCEERPERLKAGLNMFGYNCNKCKLHLDKVIDFQEFEQLLDKETKHWNSSKLGILHAYEMDPKFIQYLEAIYGEFHPSVTYFLLESFMCFANSKEASDSLLRLWFKRIERHVLVTHGSDHP
;
A
#
# COMPACT_ATOMS: atom_id res chain seq x y z
N MET A 1 -14.50 -5.39 -12.70
CA MET A 1 -14.01 -6.25 -13.80
C MET A 1 -12.99 -7.31 -13.37
N ALA A 2 -12.01 -7.01 -12.49
CA ALA A 2 -10.98 -8.00 -12.11
C ALA A 2 -11.53 -9.32 -11.55
N PHE A 3 -12.48 -9.28 -10.61
CA PHE A 3 -13.10 -10.50 -10.05
C PHE A 3 -13.89 -11.32 -11.09
N LEU A 4 -14.49 -10.66 -12.09
CA LEU A 4 -15.19 -11.34 -13.18
C LEU A 4 -14.20 -12.08 -14.08
N ARG A 5 -13.06 -11.45 -14.41
CA ARG A 5 -11.98 -12.11 -15.16
C ARG A 5 -11.43 -13.31 -14.40
N LEU A 6 -11.24 -13.17 -13.08
CA LEU A 6 -10.81 -14.28 -12.22
C LEU A 6 -11.82 -15.43 -12.23
N TYR A 7 -13.12 -15.14 -12.05
CA TYR A 7 -14.18 -16.14 -12.12
C TYR A 7 -14.20 -16.88 -13.48
N LEU A 8 -14.12 -16.14 -14.59
CA LEU A 8 -14.09 -16.73 -15.93
C LEU A 8 -12.82 -17.57 -16.16
N ARG A 9 -11.68 -17.12 -15.63
CA ARG A 9 -10.42 -17.87 -15.69
C ARG A 9 -10.49 -19.19 -14.93
N ILE A 10 -11.06 -19.18 -13.73
CA ILE A 10 -11.23 -20.39 -12.91
C ILE A 10 -12.21 -21.36 -13.58
N ASN A 11 -13.32 -20.87 -14.13
CA ASN A 11 -14.31 -21.73 -14.79
C ASN A 11 -13.83 -22.28 -16.14
N SER A 12 -12.92 -21.60 -16.82
CA SER A 12 -12.32 -22.10 -18.07
C SER A 12 -11.14 -23.04 -17.82
N ASP A 13 -10.55 -23.00 -16.62
CA ASP A 13 -9.39 -23.79 -16.24
C ASP A 13 -9.46 -24.14 -14.75
N ASN A 14 -10.03 -25.31 -14.44
CA ASN A 14 -10.20 -25.79 -13.06
C ASN A 14 -8.88 -26.00 -12.31
N THR A 15 -7.73 -26.03 -13.01
CA THR A 15 -6.40 -26.13 -12.37
C THR A 15 -5.89 -24.76 -11.89
N PHE A 16 -6.47 -23.66 -12.39
CA PHE A 16 -6.02 -22.32 -12.07
C PHE A 16 -6.14 -22.01 -10.58
N ALA A 17 -7.25 -22.43 -9.94
CA ALA A 17 -7.49 -22.18 -8.52
C ALA A 17 -6.59 -23.03 -7.58
N THR A 18 -6.13 -24.18 -8.07
CA THR A 18 -5.31 -25.14 -7.30
C THR A 18 -3.82 -25.08 -7.63
N LYS A 19 -3.44 -24.24 -8.62
CA LYS A 19 -2.04 -24.00 -8.97
C LYS A 19 -1.29 -23.50 -7.74
N ARG A 20 -0.26 -24.23 -7.35
CA ARG A 20 0.56 -23.95 -6.17
C ARG A 20 1.67 -22.95 -6.51
N HIS A 21 1.87 -21.99 -5.62
CA HIS A 21 2.91 -20.97 -5.62
C HIS A 21 3.81 -21.22 -4.42
N VAL A 22 5.13 -21.21 -4.65
CA VAL A 22 6.12 -21.38 -3.59
C VAL A 22 6.25 -20.06 -2.83
N LEU A 23 6.15 -20.13 -1.51
CA LEU A 23 6.33 -19.02 -0.60
C LEU A 23 7.80 -18.85 -0.20
N PHE A 24 8.13 -17.71 0.42
CA PHE A 24 9.50 -17.39 0.84
C PHE A 24 10.08 -18.39 1.86
N ASP A 25 9.22 -19.07 2.62
CA ASP A 25 9.58 -20.09 3.61
C ASP A 25 9.61 -21.51 3.01
N GLY A 26 9.42 -21.64 1.69
CA GLY A 26 9.35 -22.92 0.97
C GLY A 26 8.00 -23.63 1.09
N SER A 27 7.05 -23.10 1.86
CA SER A 27 5.68 -23.58 1.88
C SER A 27 4.95 -23.21 0.58
N HIS A 28 3.72 -23.68 0.40
CA HIS A 28 2.98 -23.49 -0.86
C HIS A 28 1.58 -22.95 -0.60
N VAL A 29 1.14 -22.02 -1.45
CA VAL A 29 -0.21 -21.45 -1.42
C VAL A 29 -0.88 -21.55 -2.79
N CYS A 30 -2.20 -21.72 -2.82
CA CYS A 30 -3.02 -21.55 -4.01
C CYS A 30 -4.26 -20.69 -3.68
N LEU A 31 -5.03 -20.31 -4.69
CA LEU A 31 -6.21 -19.45 -4.50
C LEU A 31 -7.24 -20.06 -3.55
N ASN A 32 -7.37 -21.39 -3.54
CA ASN A 32 -8.32 -22.09 -2.69
C ASN A 32 -7.90 -22.16 -1.21
N ASP A 33 -6.62 -21.93 -0.89
CA ASP A 33 -6.18 -21.93 0.51
C ASP A 33 -6.51 -20.61 1.23
N ILE A 34 -6.95 -19.59 0.48
CA ILE A 34 -7.18 -18.24 1.03
C ILE A 34 -8.56 -18.23 1.69
N ASP A 35 -8.58 -18.10 3.02
CA ASP A 35 -9.82 -17.94 3.76
C ASP A 35 -10.41 -16.56 3.49
N ILE A 36 -11.54 -16.58 2.78
CA ILE A 36 -12.28 -15.39 2.43
C ILE A 36 -13.57 -15.48 3.25
N HIS A 37 -13.61 -14.81 4.40
CA HIS A 37 -14.79 -14.79 5.26
C HIS A 37 -15.99 -14.05 4.61
N VAL A 38 -16.67 -14.70 3.65
CA VAL A 38 -17.78 -14.16 2.84
C VAL A 38 -18.96 -13.72 3.69
N SER A 39 -19.15 -14.33 4.86
CA SER A 39 -20.22 -14.02 5.82
C SER A 39 -20.22 -12.56 6.31
N HIS A 40 -19.09 -11.85 6.18
CA HIS A 40 -18.95 -10.48 6.65
C HIS A 40 -19.07 -9.41 5.55
N ILE A 41 -19.50 -9.77 4.33
CA ILE A 41 -19.72 -8.77 3.27
C ILE A 41 -21.00 -7.96 3.59
N PRO A 42 -20.92 -6.61 3.71
CA PRO A 42 -22.10 -5.80 3.99
C PRO A 42 -23.18 -5.94 2.90
N ARG A 43 -24.47 -6.02 3.28
CA ARG A 43 -25.60 -6.14 2.34
C ARG A 43 -25.58 -5.11 1.20
N LYS A 44 -25.16 -3.88 1.49
CA LYS A 44 -25.03 -2.82 0.47
C LYS A 44 -24.02 -3.17 -0.63
N LYS A 45 -22.91 -3.84 -0.28
CA LYS A 45 -21.90 -4.31 -1.24
C LYS A 45 -22.42 -5.47 -2.08
N LEU A 46 -23.20 -6.38 -1.48
CA LEU A 46 -23.90 -7.45 -2.19
C LEU A 46 -24.84 -6.88 -3.27
N ALA A 47 -25.71 -5.94 -2.87
CA ALA A 47 -26.65 -5.30 -3.79
C ALA A 47 -25.95 -4.60 -4.96
N MET A 48 -24.82 -3.93 -4.72
CA MET A 48 -24.04 -3.31 -5.81
C MET A 48 -23.48 -4.34 -6.80
N ILE A 49 -23.06 -5.52 -6.34
CA ILE A 49 -22.57 -6.60 -7.21
C ILE A 49 -23.71 -7.18 -8.04
N GLU A 50 -24.88 -7.39 -7.43
CA GLU A 50 -26.06 -7.88 -8.14
C GLU A 50 -26.51 -6.91 -9.24
N ILE A 51 -26.58 -5.61 -8.93
CA ILE A 51 -26.89 -4.56 -9.91
C ILE A 51 -25.85 -4.55 -11.04
N PHE A 52 -24.57 -4.63 -10.71
CA PHE A 52 -23.50 -4.68 -11.69
C PHE A 52 -23.63 -5.89 -12.65
N LEU A 53 -23.96 -7.07 -12.13
CA LEU A 53 -24.17 -8.26 -12.94
C LEU A 53 -25.42 -8.17 -13.81
N GLN A 54 -26.53 -7.64 -13.28
CA GLN A 54 -27.73 -7.38 -14.07
C GLN A 54 -27.45 -6.43 -15.23
N HIS A 55 -26.67 -5.39 -14.99
CA HIS A 55 -26.26 -4.44 -16.02
C HIS A 55 -25.41 -5.10 -17.11
N LEU A 56 -24.41 -5.91 -16.72
CA LEU A 56 -23.60 -6.66 -17.68
C LEU A 56 -24.43 -7.65 -18.52
N LYS A 57 -25.45 -8.29 -17.92
CA LYS A 57 -26.41 -9.13 -18.64
C LYS A 57 -27.22 -8.32 -19.65
N SER A 58 -27.75 -7.15 -19.24
CA SER A 58 -28.54 -6.30 -20.13
C SER A 58 -27.75 -5.74 -21.31
N LEU A 59 -26.45 -5.51 -21.14
CA LEU A 59 -25.55 -5.04 -22.20
C LEU A 59 -25.02 -6.17 -23.09
N GLY A 60 -25.40 -7.41 -22.82
CA GLY A 60 -25.03 -8.56 -23.62
C GLY A 60 -23.61 -9.10 -23.39
N PHE A 61 -22.85 -8.56 -22.43
CA PHE A 61 -21.45 -8.94 -22.20
C PHE A 61 -21.27 -10.36 -21.66
N ILE A 62 -22.30 -10.92 -21.03
CA ILE A 62 -22.25 -12.21 -20.33
C ILE A 62 -23.48 -13.07 -20.65
N ILE A 63 -24.03 -12.94 -21.87
CA ILE A 63 -25.15 -13.77 -22.34
C ILE A 63 -24.75 -15.24 -22.29
N GLY A 64 -25.64 -16.07 -21.73
CA GLY A 64 -25.41 -17.52 -21.64
C GLY A 64 -24.46 -17.97 -20.53
N ILE A 65 -23.94 -17.05 -19.71
CA ILE A 65 -23.13 -17.38 -18.53
C ILE A 65 -24.03 -17.34 -17.30
N ASP A 66 -24.24 -18.49 -16.68
CA ASP A 66 -24.88 -18.57 -15.38
C ASP A 66 -23.84 -18.35 -14.26
N PHE A 67 -24.02 -17.28 -13.50
CA PHE A 67 -23.14 -16.95 -12.39
C PHE A 67 -23.76 -17.47 -11.11
N LYS A 68 -23.06 -18.37 -10.44
CA LYS A 68 -23.34 -18.64 -9.04
C LYS A 68 -22.88 -17.43 -8.23
N VAL A 69 -23.85 -16.61 -7.80
CA VAL A 69 -23.58 -15.36 -7.07
C VAL A 69 -22.69 -15.62 -5.85
N THR A 70 -22.90 -16.72 -5.13
CA THR A 70 -22.09 -17.11 -3.97
C THR A 70 -20.62 -17.31 -4.30
N GLU A 71 -20.29 -18.02 -5.39
CA GLU A 71 -18.90 -18.22 -5.83
C GLU A 71 -18.28 -16.89 -6.31
N LEU A 72 -19.05 -16.08 -7.02
CA LEU A 72 -18.57 -14.77 -7.48
C LEU A 72 -18.27 -13.81 -6.31
N LEU A 73 -19.05 -13.88 -5.23
CA LEU A 73 -18.83 -13.09 -4.02
C LEU A 73 -17.53 -13.47 -3.30
N GLN A 74 -17.17 -14.75 -3.31
CA GLN A 74 -15.87 -15.21 -2.80
C GLN A 74 -14.73 -14.54 -3.58
N TRP A 75 -14.76 -14.58 -4.91
CA TRP A 75 -13.71 -13.96 -5.74
C TRP A 75 -13.72 -12.43 -5.69
N PHE A 76 -14.90 -11.82 -5.57
CA PHE A 76 -15.01 -10.39 -5.34
C PHE A 76 -14.30 -9.99 -4.05
N LYS A 77 -14.56 -10.71 -2.95
CA LYS A 77 -13.96 -10.40 -1.67
C LYS A 77 -12.46 -10.63 -1.68
N LEU A 78 -11.99 -11.73 -2.28
CA LEU A 78 -10.56 -11.97 -2.48
C LEU A 78 -9.89 -10.80 -3.19
N VAL A 79 -10.39 -10.44 -4.37
CA VAL A 79 -9.85 -9.32 -5.14
C VAL A 79 -9.92 -8.03 -4.32
N PHE A 80 -10.99 -7.80 -3.56
CA PHE A 80 -11.13 -6.59 -2.77
C PHE A 80 -10.13 -6.47 -1.62
N VAL A 81 -9.78 -7.56 -0.94
CA VAL A 81 -8.87 -7.53 0.22
C VAL A 81 -7.42 -7.81 -0.13
N SER A 82 -7.15 -8.42 -1.29
CA SER A 82 -5.85 -8.96 -1.66
C SER A 82 -5.23 -8.31 -2.91
N THR A 83 -5.91 -7.34 -3.55
CA THR A 83 -5.29 -6.60 -4.63
C THR A 83 -4.41 -5.46 -4.14
N PHE A 84 -3.18 -5.45 -4.60
CA PHE A 84 -2.28 -4.31 -4.51
C PHE A 84 -2.62 -3.30 -5.60
N LYS A 85 -2.72 -2.03 -5.22
CA LYS A 85 -2.90 -0.94 -6.19
C LYS A 85 -1.60 -0.79 -6.97
N LEU A 86 -1.70 -0.87 -8.29
CA LEU A 86 -0.59 -0.55 -9.19
C LEU A 86 -0.75 0.90 -9.65
N GLU A 87 0.21 1.71 -9.23
CA GLU A 87 0.28 3.13 -9.55
C GLU A 87 1.01 3.33 -10.88
N ARG A 88 0.68 4.36 -11.66
CA ARG A 88 1.46 4.69 -12.86
C ARG A 88 2.74 5.39 -12.41
N ASN A 89 3.90 4.95 -12.88
CA ASN A 89 5.02 5.88 -13.03
C ASN A 89 4.63 6.82 -14.17
N THR A 90 4.08 7.97 -13.85
CA THR A 90 4.29 9.12 -14.71
C THR A 90 5.71 9.58 -14.45
N ASP A 91 6.51 9.80 -15.48
CA ASP A 91 7.86 10.38 -15.37
C ASP A 91 7.85 11.80 -14.72
N ASN A 92 6.68 12.30 -14.35
CA ASN A 92 6.45 13.49 -13.54
C ASN A 92 6.00 13.04 -12.14
N ALA A 93 6.84 13.32 -11.13
CA ALA A 93 6.64 13.00 -9.72
C ALA A 93 5.46 13.73 -9.02
N ILE A 94 4.47 14.22 -9.77
CA ILE A 94 3.48 15.18 -9.27
C ILE A 94 2.04 14.63 -9.24
N ASP A 95 1.73 13.54 -9.92
CA ASP A 95 0.38 12.97 -9.81
C ASP A 95 0.31 12.00 -8.63
N PHE A 96 -0.46 12.38 -7.60
CA PHE A 96 -1.04 11.42 -6.67
C PHE A 96 -1.52 10.22 -7.46
N ALA A 97 -0.92 9.07 -7.16
CA ALA A 97 -1.09 7.83 -7.88
C ALA A 97 -2.54 7.56 -8.31
N GLN A 98 -2.82 7.83 -9.59
CA GLN A 98 -4.00 7.25 -10.20
C GLN A 98 -3.77 5.73 -10.21
N SER A 99 -4.50 4.99 -9.39
CA SER A 99 -4.49 3.53 -9.41
C SER A 99 -5.05 3.09 -10.76
N ILE A 100 -4.18 2.69 -11.70
CA ILE A 100 -4.59 2.30 -13.05
C ILE A 100 -5.02 0.83 -13.10
N SER A 101 -4.45 0.02 -12.22
CA SER A 101 -4.76 -1.41 -12.16
C SER A 101 -4.54 -1.98 -10.75
N GLY A 102 -4.99 -3.21 -10.55
CA GLY A 102 -4.73 -3.97 -9.33
C GLY A 102 -4.11 -5.32 -9.68
N ALA A 103 -3.15 -5.77 -8.87
CA ALA A 103 -2.53 -7.09 -9.00
C ALA A 103 -2.85 -7.95 -7.78
N LEU A 104 -3.16 -9.22 -8.02
CA LEU A 104 -3.29 -10.25 -6.98
C LEU A 104 -1.98 -11.03 -6.93
N CYS A 105 -1.25 -10.91 -5.82
CA CYS A 105 0.03 -11.60 -5.61
C CYS A 105 -0.11 -12.56 -4.42
N LEU A 106 -0.16 -13.85 -4.73
CA LEU A 106 -0.42 -14.89 -3.73
C LEU A 106 0.76 -15.07 -2.78
N GLU A 107 1.97 -14.84 -3.27
CA GLU A 107 3.19 -15.00 -2.47
C GLU A 107 3.25 -14.07 -1.25
N VAL A 108 2.42 -13.01 -1.24
CA VAL A 108 2.46 -11.96 -0.20
C VAL A 108 1.33 -12.05 0.81
N LEU A 109 0.28 -12.81 0.51
CA LEU A 109 -0.90 -12.93 1.38
C LEU A 109 -0.61 -13.50 2.77
N PRO A 110 0.35 -14.42 2.96
CA PRO A 110 0.69 -14.91 4.30
C PRO A 110 1.36 -13.87 5.20
N ILE A 111 1.85 -12.75 4.65
CA ILE A 111 2.62 -11.77 5.41
C ILE A 111 1.67 -10.91 6.24
N SER A 112 1.69 -11.09 7.56
CA SER A 112 0.82 -10.39 8.50
C SER A 112 0.90 -8.87 8.38
N HIS A 113 -0.22 -8.21 8.69
CA HIS A 113 -0.21 -6.77 8.91
C HIS A 113 0.69 -6.40 10.12
N SER A 114 1.28 -5.20 10.12
CA SER A 114 1.78 -4.46 11.27
C SER A 114 1.77 -2.95 10.98
N CYS A 115 1.41 -2.13 11.97
CA CYS A 115 1.57 -0.66 11.88
C CYS A 115 3.01 -0.20 12.17
N SER A 116 3.91 -1.12 12.54
CA SER A 116 5.36 -0.91 12.58
C SER A 116 6.03 -2.08 11.85
N PRO A 117 5.88 -2.14 10.52
CA PRO A 117 6.30 -3.29 9.74
C PRO A 117 7.83 -3.44 9.75
N ASN A 118 8.32 -4.63 9.42
CA ASN A 118 9.73 -4.88 9.12
C ASN A 118 10.01 -5.04 7.63
N MET A 119 8.97 -5.07 6.80
CA MET A 119 9.08 -5.08 5.35
C MET A 119 8.17 -4.05 4.68
N ALA A 120 8.52 -3.66 3.46
CA ALA A 120 7.69 -2.80 2.61
C ALA A 120 7.72 -3.26 1.15
N PHE A 121 6.67 -2.90 0.40
CA PHE A 121 6.67 -3.02 -1.05
C PHE A 121 7.51 -1.93 -1.68
N VAL A 122 8.31 -2.32 -2.66
CA VAL A 122 9.04 -1.39 -3.51
C VAL A 122 8.84 -1.81 -4.95
N ARG A 123 8.71 -0.82 -5.84
CA ARG A 123 8.63 -1.07 -7.27
C ARG A 123 9.98 -0.78 -7.90
N LYS A 124 10.52 -1.76 -8.62
CA LYS A 124 11.76 -1.63 -9.36
C LYS A 124 11.59 -2.20 -10.75
N ASP A 125 11.88 -1.41 -11.78
CA ASP A 125 11.82 -1.83 -13.20
C ASP A 125 10.49 -2.47 -13.62
N GLY A 126 9.37 -2.01 -13.04
CA GLY A 126 8.04 -2.56 -13.32
C GLY A 126 7.71 -3.84 -12.56
N LEU A 127 8.64 -4.39 -11.78
CA LEU A 127 8.44 -5.51 -10.86
C LEU A 127 8.12 -5.02 -9.45
N MET A 128 7.37 -5.83 -8.70
CA MET A 128 7.15 -5.61 -7.28
C MET A 128 8.17 -6.44 -6.49
N GLU A 129 8.88 -5.78 -5.59
CA GLU A 129 9.81 -6.37 -4.65
C GLU A 129 9.29 -6.16 -3.23
N ILE A 130 9.62 -7.10 -2.34
CA ILE A 130 9.41 -6.94 -0.90
C ILE A 130 10.79 -6.82 -0.29
N ARG A 131 11.01 -5.76 0.47
CA ARG A 131 12.31 -5.44 1.06
C ARG A 131 12.18 -5.30 2.56
N ALA A 132 13.19 -5.78 3.29
CA ALA A 132 13.33 -5.43 4.69
C ALA A 132 13.53 -3.91 4.80
N ILE A 133 12.97 -3.30 5.84
CA ILE A 133 13.15 -1.87 6.13
C ILE A 133 13.77 -1.63 7.52
N LYS A 134 14.11 -2.73 8.20
CA LYS A 134 14.88 -2.79 9.44
C LYS A 134 15.45 -4.20 9.59
N PRO A 135 16.46 -4.42 10.46
CA PRO A 135 16.98 -5.76 10.72
C PRO A 135 15.87 -6.72 11.17
N ILE A 136 15.91 -7.96 10.68
CA ILE A 136 14.94 -9.01 11.00
C ILE A 136 15.72 -10.18 11.61
N ALA A 137 15.40 -10.54 12.85
CA ALA A 137 16.04 -11.66 13.52
C ALA A 137 15.52 -13.01 12.99
N MET A 138 16.32 -14.07 13.12
CA MET A 138 15.85 -15.42 12.80
C MET A 138 14.65 -15.78 13.67
N GLY A 139 13.55 -16.21 13.04
CA GLY A 139 12.29 -16.53 13.71
C GLY A 139 11.42 -15.32 14.05
N GLU A 140 11.84 -14.09 13.71
CA GLU A 140 10.98 -12.91 13.78
C GLU A 140 9.88 -13.00 12.71
N GLU A 141 8.65 -12.66 13.08
CA GLU A 141 7.53 -12.63 12.15
C GLU A 141 7.73 -11.54 11.09
N LEU A 142 7.56 -11.91 9.83
CA LEU A 142 7.59 -10.98 8.72
C LEU A 142 6.26 -10.22 8.66
N THR A 143 6.33 -8.89 8.65
CA THR A 143 5.14 -8.03 8.72
C THR A 143 5.20 -6.85 7.75
N MET A 144 4.04 -6.47 7.22
CA MET A 144 3.87 -5.36 6.29
C MET A 144 2.68 -4.47 6.68
N THR A 145 2.66 -3.23 6.20
CA THR A 145 1.50 -2.37 6.38
C THR A 145 0.51 -2.57 5.24
N TRP A 146 -0.78 -2.80 5.56
CA TRP A 146 -1.85 -3.07 4.59
C TRP A 146 -2.84 -1.89 4.45
N ILE A 147 -2.68 -0.87 5.29
CA ILE A 147 -3.51 0.34 5.33
C ILE A 147 -2.59 1.55 5.40
N GLU A 148 -3.04 2.70 4.92
CA GLU A 148 -2.36 3.97 5.24
C GLU A 148 -2.31 4.17 6.76
N LEU A 149 -1.23 4.77 7.26
CA LEU A 149 -1.03 5.00 8.70
C LEU A 149 -1.27 6.46 9.13
N PHE A 150 -1.76 7.30 8.21
CA PHE A 150 -2.17 8.70 8.43
C PHE A 150 -3.49 8.80 9.21
N MET A 151 -3.57 8.09 10.32
CA MET A 151 -4.68 8.09 11.26
C MET A 151 -4.16 7.58 12.60
N ASP A 152 -4.87 7.93 13.67
CA ASP A 152 -4.48 7.52 15.02
C ASP A 152 -4.58 6.00 15.24
N CYS A 153 -3.99 5.54 16.34
CA CYS A 153 -4.02 4.13 16.73
C CYS A 153 -5.40 3.59 17.08
N GLU A 154 -6.38 4.45 17.36
CA GLU A 154 -7.75 4.06 17.73
C GLU A 154 -8.62 3.83 16.48
N GLU A 155 -8.35 4.55 15.40
CA GLU A 155 -9.01 4.41 14.10
C GLU A 155 -8.49 3.24 13.28
N ARG A 156 -7.20 2.89 13.38
CA ARG A 156 -6.59 1.81 12.58
C ARG A 156 -7.29 0.44 12.74
N PRO A 157 -7.63 -0.05 13.95
CA PRO A 157 -8.37 -1.30 14.11
C PRO A 157 -9.72 -1.29 13.39
N GLU A 158 -10.47 -0.18 13.46
CA GLU A 158 -11.74 -0.05 12.75
C GLU A 158 -11.52 0.02 11.23
N ARG A 159 -10.44 0.65 10.75
CA ARG A 159 -10.06 0.65 9.34
C ARG A 159 -9.71 -0.74 8.81
N LEU A 160 -8.93 -1.52 9.57
CA LEU A 160 -8.55 -2.89 9.24
C LEU A 160 -9.76 -3.83 9.23
N LYS A 161 -10.65 -3.67 10.21
CA LYS A 161 -11.91 -4.40 10.29
C LYS A 161 -12.84 -4.07 9.12
N ALA A 162 -13.05 -2.78 8.83
CA ALA A 162 -13.97 -2.36 7.76
C ALA A 162 -13.42 -2.63 6.35
N GLY A 163 -12.12 -2.45 6.14
CA GLY A 163 -11.45 -2.62 4.85
C GLY A 163 -11.09 -4.07 4.53
N LEU A 164 -10.53 -4.78 5.51
CA LEU A 164 -9.86 -6.07 5.31
C LEU A 164 -10.46 -7.22 6.15
N ASN A 165 -11.54 -6.97 6.91
CA ASN A 165 -12.16 -7.95 7.81
C ASN A 165 -11.21 -8.51 8.88
N MET A 166 -10.20 -7.74 9.29
CA MET A 166 -9.27 -8.15 10.34
C MET A 166 -9.82 -7.77 11.73
N PHE A 167 -10.60 -8.67 12.32
CA PHE A 167 -11.20 -8.47 13.64
C PHE A 167 -10.17 -8.68 14.76
N GLY A 168 -10.24 -7.86 15.81
CA GLY A 168 -9.39 -8.02 17.00
C GLY A 168 -7.90 -7.75 16.78
N TYR A 169 -7.52 -7.23 15.60
CA TYR A 169 -6.13 -6.94 15.30
C TYR A 169 -5.61 -5.79 16.16
N ASN A 170 -4.52 -6.02 16.89
CA ASN A 170 -3.88 -5.01 17.73
C ASN A 170 -2.36 -5.24 17.81
N CYS A 171 -1.60 -4.57 16.95
CA CYS A 171 -0.14 -4.65 16.93
C CYS A 171 0.50 -3.89 18.10
N ASN A 172 1.80 -4.10 18.33
CA ASN A 172 2.53 -3.43 19.41
C ASN A 172 2.46 -1.89 19.33
N LYS A 173 2.51 -1.33 18.11
CA LYS A 173 2.40 0.13 17.92
C LYS A 173 1.06 0.66 18.43
N CYS A 174 -0.05 0.00 18.08
CA CYS A 174 -1.38 0.39 18.55
C CYS A 174 -1.57 0.12 20.05
N LYS A 175 -1.14 -1.04 20.55
CA LYS A 175 -1.21 -1.41 21.99
C LYS A 175 -0.49 -0.41 22.88
N LEU A 176 0.71 0.02 22.47
CA LEU A 176 1.56 0.90 23.25
C LEU A 176 1.32 2.38 22.93
N HIS A 177 0.43 2.69 21.99
CA HIS A 177 0.13 4.06 21.55
C HIS A 177 1.40 4.86 21.19
N LEU A 178 2.35 4.24 20.50
CA LEU A 178 3.66 4.86 20.21
C LEU A 178 3.57 6.09 19.28
N ASP A 179 2.42 6.29 18.68
CA ASP A 179 2.06 7.40 17.80
C ASP A 179 1.33 8.54 18.51
N LYS A 180 1.09 8.47 19.84
CA LYS A 180 0.54 9.61 20.61
C LYS A 180 1.41 10.86 20.58
N VAL A 181 2.67 10.73 20.14
CA VAL A 181 3.57 11.86 19.88
C VAL A 181 3.19 12.64 18.62
N ILE A 182 2.31 12.09 17.77
CA ILE A 182 1.85 12.70 16.53
C ILE A 182 0.51 13.38 16.79
N ASP A 183 0.43 14.67 16.50
CA ASP A 183 -0.83 15.36 16.33
C ASP A 183 -1.33 15.08 14.91
N PHE A 184 -2.26 14.14 14.76
CA PHE A 184 -2.77 13.75 13.44
C PHE A 184 -3.57 14.86 12.76
N GLN A 185 -4.18 15.78 13.52
CA GLN A 185 -4.89 16.92 12.95
C GLN A 185 -3.89 17.93 12.36
N GLU A 186 -2.80 18.20 13.07
CA GLU A 186 -1.70 19.01 12.54
C GLU A 186 -1.02 18.32 11.35
N PHE A 187 -0.75 17.02 11.46
CA PHE A 187 -0.17 16.25 10.36
C PHE A 187 -1.04 16.30 9.10
N GLU A 188 -2.37 16.18 9.22
CA GLU A 188 -3.28 16.31 8.08
C GLU A 188 -3.23 17.70 7.45
N GLN A 189 -3.11 18.77 8.25
CA GLN A 189 -2.96 20.13 7.75
C GLN A 189 -1.64 20.31 7.01
N LEU A 190 -0.55 19.76 7.55
CA LEU A 190 0.75 19.74 6.89
C LEU A 190 0.68 18.93 5.60
N LEU A 191 0.07 17.74 5.61
CA LEU A 191 -0.10 16.93 4.42
C LEU A 191 -0.95 17.66 3.36
N ASP A 192 -2.09 18.26 3.73
CA ASP A 192 -2.93 19.03 2.80
C ASP A 192 -2.18 20.25 2.24
N LYS A 193 -1.37 20.92 3.06
CA LYS A 193 -0.43 21.95 2.61
C LYS A 193 0.50 21.34 1.58
N GLU A 194 1.34 20.37 1.92
CA GLU A 194 2.32 19.79 1.00
C GLU A 194 1.67 19.29 -0.32
N THR A 195 0.51 18.62 -0.24
CA THR A 195 -0.19 18.02 -1.38
C THR A 195 -0.86 19.01 -2.33
N LYS A 196 -1.46 20.09 -1.81
CA LYS A 196 -1.96 21.18 -2.67
C LYS A 196 -0.84 21.93 -3.36
N HIS A 197 0.33 22.02 -2.73
CA HIS A 197 1.46 22.74 -3.27
C HIS A 197 2.16 21.96 -4.39
N TRP A 198 2.26 20.62 -4.28
CA TRP A 198 2.77 19.75 -5.35
C TRP A 198 2.02 19.90 -6.66
N ASN A 199 0.69 20.02 -6.62
CA ASN A 199 -0.16 20.10 -7.82
C ASN A 199 -0.06 21.44 -8.59
N SER A 200 0.78 22.40 -8.17
CA SER A 200 0.94 23.71 -8.81
C SER A 200 2.29 23.84 -9.56
N SER A 201 2.26 23.65 -10.88
CA SER A 201 3.43 23.50 -11.77
C SER A 201 4.36 24.72 -11.90
N LYS A 202 4.01 25.89 -11.36
CA LYS A 202 4.88 27.09 -11.34
C LYS A 202 5.40 27.48 -9.95
N LEU A 203 4.88 26.88 -8.87
CA LEU A 203 5.32 27.16 -7.49
C LEU A 203 6.04 25.99 -6.81
N GLY A 204 5.90 24.76 -7.33
CA GLY A 204 6.56 23.57 -6.74
C GLY A 204 8.09 23.70 -6.61
N ILE A 205 8.75 24.47 -7.49
CA ILE A 205 10.21 24.70 -7.47
C ILE A 205 10.62 25.77 -6.42
N LEU A 206 9.72 26.69 -6.05
CA LEU A 206 10.03 27.79 -5.11
C LEU A 206 9.64 27.48 -3.66
N HIS A 207 8.74 26.53 -3.40
CA HIS A 207 8.08 26.42 -2.08
C HIS A 207 8.34 25.15 -1.27
N ALA A 208 8.97 24.11 -1.83
CA ALA A 208 9.50 23.02 -1.01
C ALA A 208 10.77 23.42 -0.21
N TYR A 209 11.06 24.72 -0.18
CA TYR A 209 11.96 25.39 0.74
C TYR A 209 11.56 25.22 2.22
N GLU A 210 10.25 25.04 2.48
CA GLU A 210 9.68 24.96 3.82
C GLU A 210 8.97 23.63 4.07
N MET A 211 9.47 22.53 3.50
CA MET A 211 8.93 21.24 3.92
C MET A 211 9.25 21.08 5.41
N ASP A 212 8.22 21.16 6.24
CA ASP A 212 8.37 21.38 7.68
C ASP A 212 9.22 20.24 8.26
N PRO A 213 10.36 20.51 8.94
CA PRO A 213 11.11 19.48 9.64
C PRO A 213 10.21 18.61 10.54
N LYS A 214 9.14 19.19 11.07
CA LYS A 214 8.09 18.52 11.83
C LYS A 214 7.27 17.53 10.99
N PHE A 215 6.99 17.84 9.73
CA PHE A 215 6.31 16.92 8.81
C PHE A 215 7.13 15.64 8.60
N ILE A 216 8.45 15.76 8.38
CA ILE A 216 9.34 14.59 8.25
C ILE A 216 9.43 13.81 9.55
N GLN A 217 9.52 14.50 10.70
CA GLN A 217 9.50 13.83 12.01
C GLN A 217 8.20 13.04 12.21
N TYR A 218 7.06 13.57 11.77
CA TYR A 218 5.79 12.83 11.79
C TYR A 218 5.82 11.63 10.85
N LEU A 219 6.31 11.77 9.62
CA LEU A 219 6.43 10.64 8.70
C LEU A 219 7.30 9.51 9.28
N GLU A 220 8.43 9.84 9.90
CA GLU A 220 9.32 8.88 10.56
C GLU A 220 8.67 8.25 11.79
N ALA A 221 7.90 9.00 12.57
CA ALA A 221 7.13 8.46 13.69
C ALA A 221 5.99 7.54 13.20
N ILE A 222 5.41 7.83 12.04
CA ILE A 222 4.31 7.05 11.43
C ILE A 222 4.83 5.75 10.80
N TYR A 223 5.89 5.80 10.00
CA TYR A 223 6.35 4.66 9.21
C TYR A 223 7.63 3.99 9.72
N GLY A 224 8.36 4.65 10.61
CA GLY A 224 9.76 4.31 10.93
C GLY A 224 10.74 5.01 9.99
N GLU A 225 12.04 4.80 10.24
CA GLU A 225 13.11 5.50 9.51
C GLU A 225 13.13 5.11 8.02
N PHE A 226 13.35 3.84 7.67
CA PHE A 226 13.63 3.45 6.29
C PHE A 226 12.42 3.01 5.46
N HIS A 227 11.27 3.65 5.59
CA HIS A 227 10.10 3.31 4.78
C HIS A 227 10.15 3.97 3.38
N PRO A 228 9.66 3.31 2.31
CA PRO A 228 9.63 3.90 0.96
C PRO A 228 8.89 5.24 0.90
N SER A 229 7.76 5.38 1.61
CA SER A 229 7.04 6.66 1.69
C SER A 229 7.90 7.78 2.28
N VAL A 230 8.67 7.50 3.34
CA VAL A 230 9.57 8.49 3.95
C VAL A 230 10.69 8.86 2.97
N THR A 231 11.26 7.86 2.29
CA THR A 231 12.30 8.05 1.28
C THR A 231 11.83 8.95 0.14
N TYR A 232 10.61 8.71 -0.34
CA TYR A 232 9.99 9.54 -1.37
C TYR A 232 9.89 11.02 -0.93
N PHE A 233 9.30 11.29 0.24
CA PHE A 233 9.16 12.66 0.73
C PHE A 233 10.52 13.34 0.97
N LEU A 234 11.54 12.60 1.41
CA LEU A 234 12.90 13.11 1.55
C LEU A 234 13.56 13.44 0.20
N LEU A 235 13.36 12.60 -0.82
CA LEU A 235 13.89 12.85 -2.16
C LEU A 235 13.24 14.07 -2.79
N GLU A 236 11.91 14.18 -2.71
CA GLU A 236 11.15 15.32 -3.23
C GLU A 236 11.62 16.63 -2.60
N SER A 237 11.73 16.68 -1.28
CA SER A 237 12.20 17.89 -0.60
C SER A 237 13.66 18.21 -0.88
N PHE A 238 14.52 17.21 -1.06
CA PHE A 238 15.90 17.45 -1.49
C PHE A 238 15.99 18.01 -2.90
N MET A 239 15.26 17.44 -3.86
CA MET A 239 15.24 17.94 -5.25
C MET A 239 14.82 19.41 -5.28
N CYS A 240 13.89 19.78 -4.41
CA CYS A 240 13.48 21.17 -4.28
C CYS A 240 14.55 22.04 -3.59
N PHE A 241 15.12 21.59 -2.47
CA PHE A 241 16.17 22.29 -1.75
C PHE A 241 17.41 22.54 -2.64
N ALA A 242 17.84 21.53 -3.41
CA ALA A 242 18.99 21.61 -4.31
C ALA A 242 18.82 22.61 -5.45
N ASN A 243 17.58 22.88 -5.87
CA ASN A 243 17.26 23.87 -6.90
C ASN A 243 17.18 25.31 -6.38
N SER A 244 17.40 25.50 -5.07
CA SER A 244 17.21 26.79 -4.41
C SER A 244 18.51 27.60 -4.26
N LYS A 245 18.40 28.93 -4.25
CA LYS A 245 19.57 29.83 -4.18
C LYS A 245 20.26 29.91 -2.81
N GLU A 246 19.64 29.37 -1.76
CA GLU A 246 20.13 29.47 -0.38
C GLU A 246 20.60 28.12 0.18
N ALA A 247 20.66 27.08 -0.66
CA ALA A 247 21.26 25.81 -0.32
C ALA A 247 22.78 25.94 -0.16
N SER A 248 23.26 25.91 1.09
CA SER A 248 24.69 25.83 1.36
C SER A 248 25.22 24.42 1.12
N ASP A 249 26.48 24.31 0.70
CA ASP A 249 27.16 23.03 0.47
C ASP A 249 27.12 22.10 1.69
N SER A 250 27.18 22.65 2.91
CA SER A 250 27.14 21.86 4.15
C SER A 250 25.77 21.24 4.40
N LEU A 251 24.69 21.99 4.14
CA LEU A 251 23.32 21.48 4.25
C LEU A 251 23.02 20.47 3.16
N LEU A 252 23.44 20.72 1.91
CA LEU A 252 23.28 19.77 0.81
C LEU A 252 23.96 18.43 1.12
N ARG A 253 25.17 18.45 1.69
CA ARG A 253 25.87 17.23 2.11
C ARG A 253 25.15 16.49 3.24
N LEU A 254 24.53 17.21 4.18
CA LEU A 254 23.77 16.59 5.26
C LEU A 254 22.52 15.87 4.72
N TRP A 255 21.77 16.54 3.85
CA TRP A 255 20.60 15.97 3.18
C TRP A 255 20.98 14.78 2.31
N PHE A 256 22.04 14.90 1.51
CA PHE A 256 22.50 13.81 0.65
C PHE A 256 22.86 12.56 1.47
N LYS A 257 23.59 12.71 2.58
CA LYS A 257 23.90 11.60 3.49
C LYS A 257 22.65 10.94 4.09
N ARG A 258 21.62 11.74 4.42
CA ARG A 258 20.36 11.21 4.95
C ARG A 258 19.64 10.40 3.87
N ILE A 259 19.47 10.98 2.68
CA ILE A 259 18.79 10.32 1.56
C ILE A 259 19.52 9.06 1.11
N GLU A 260 20.84 9.13 1.00
CA GLU A 260 21.68 7.99 0.63
C GLU A 260 21.40 6.79 1.54
N ARG A 261 21.34 7.00 2.87
CA ARG A 261 20.98 5.93 3.82
C ARG A 261 19.59 5.35 3.56
N HIS A 262 18.59 6.19 3.30
CA HIS A 262 17.24 5.74 3.02
C HIS A 262 17.14 4.97 1.70
N VAL A 263 17.74 5.50 0.64
CA VAL A 263 17.75 4.91 -0.69
C VAL A 263 18.49 3.58 -0.67
N LEU A 264 19.60 3.44 0.07
CA LEU A 264 20.32 2.17 0.17
C LEU A 264 19.45 1.04 0.73
N VAL A 265 18.65 1.31 1.77
CA VAL A 265 17.73 0.32 2.35
C VAL A 265 16.52 0.08 1.43
N THR A 266 15.87 1.15 0.99
CA THR A 266 14.59 1.04 0.28
C THR A 266 14.72 0.72 -1.21
N HIS A 267 15.74 1.22 -1.89
CA HIS A 267 15.88 1.16 -3.36
C HIS A 267 17.26 0.65 -3.84
N GLY A 268 18.23 0.46 -2.94
CA GLY A 268 19.58 0.01 -3.26
C GLY A 268 19.61 -1.39 -3.88
N SER A 269 20.53 -1.65 -4.80
CA SER A 269 20.79 -3.00 -5.31
C SER A 269 21.49 -3.88 -4.29
N ASP A 270 22.32 -3.26 -3.45
CA ASP A 270 23.03 -3.90 -2.34
C ASP A 270 22.34 -3.50 -1.04
N HIS A 271 21.25 -4.20 -0.73
CA HIS A 271 20.63 -4.07 0.60
C HIS A 271 21.67 -4.54 1.63
N PRO A 272 22.05 -3.70 2.62
CA PRO A 272 23.03 -4.08 3.64
C PRO A 272 22.53 -5.25 4.50
#